data_AF-A0A542EGY7-F1
#
_entry.id   AF-A0A542EGY7-F1
#
_cell.length_a   1.000
_cell.length_b   1.000
_cell.length_c   1.000
_cell.angle_alpha   90.00
_cell.angle_beta   90.00
_cell.angle_gamma   90.00
#
_symmetry.space_group_name_H-M   'P 1'
#
loop_
_entity.id
_entity.type
_entity.pdbx_description
1 polymer ?
#
loop_
_entity_poly.entity_id
_entity_poly.type
_entity_poly.pdbx_seq_one_letter_code
_entity_poly.pdbx_strand_id
1 'polypeptide(L)'
;MSDQNRPAGTGITAQFWTLAHLGYSGNRRLDVWLYRTEAEALAAGARLAMECGMDDDRRTVQLYASGNFVAVMSRYQQVMGPGFILRVQPAIDATRGQFIA
;
A
#
# COMPACT_ATOMS: atom_id res chain seq x y z
N MET A 1 -8.91 -41.80 11.10
CA MET A 1 -9.91 -41.92 10.02
C MET A 1 -10.83 -40.72 10.13
N SER A 2 -10.82 -39.87 9.10
CA SER A 2 -11.76 -38.78 8.80
C SER A 2 -11.87 -37.59 9.77
N ASP A 3 -11.12 -36.53 9.46
CA ASP A 3 -11.59 -35.15 9.64
C ASP A 3 -11.33 -34.35 8.35
N GLN A 4 -11.98 -34.81 7.26
CA GLN A 4 -12.01 -34.15 5.95
C GLN A 4 -13.35 -33.42 5.80
N ASN A 5 -13.57 -32.32 6.54
CA ASN A 5 -14.60 -31.36 6.13
C ASN A 5 -14.43 -29.96 6.73
N ARG A 6 -13.25 -29.36 6.55
CA ARG A 6 -13.15 -27.90 6.68
C ARG A 6 -13.60 -27.30 5.35
N PRO A 7 -14.72 -26.55 5.27
CA PRO A 7 -15.08 -25.86 4.04
C PRO A 7 -13.94 -24.91 3.69
N ALA A 8 -13.36 -25.09 2.50
CA ALA A 8 -12.40 -24.17 1.93
C ALA A 8 -13.09 -22.80 1.89
N GLY A 9 -12.67 -21.89 2.78
CA GLY A 9 -13.18 -20.54 2.78
C GLY A 9 -12.96 -19.96 1.39
N THR A 10 -14.05 -19.49 0.75
CA THR A 10 -13.99 -18.80 -0.53
C THR A 10 -13.01 -17.66 -0.39
N GLY A 11 -11.80 -17.85 -0.92
CA GLY A 11 -10.72 -16.89 -0.78
C GLY A 11 -11.15 -15.60 -1.46
N ILE A 12 -11.26 -14.53 -0.69
CA ILE A 12 -11.43 -13.19 -1.23
C ILE A 12 -10.12 -12.84 -1.94
N THR A 13 -10.06 -13.06 -3.25
CA THR A 13 -8.93 -12.60 -4.07
C THR A 13 -9.12 -11.13 -4.38
N ALA A 14 -8.21 -10.28 -3.90
CA ALA A 14 -8.16 -8.88 -4.29
C ALA A 14 -7.98 -8.79 -5.81
N GLN A 15 -8.92 -8.13 -6.49
CA GLN A 15 -8.85 -7.95 -7.95
C GLN A 15 -7.98 -6.74 -8.32
N PHE A 16 -7.84 -5.78 -7.40
CA PHE A 16 -7.06 -4.57 -7.57
C PHE A 16 -6.33 -4.22 -6.27
N TRP A 17 -5.43 -3.26 -6.36
CA TRP A 17 -4.68 -2.72 -5.23
C TRP A 17 -4.84 -1.22 -5.19
N THR A 18 -5.15 -0.68 -4.02
CA THR A 18 -5.18 0.76 -3.80
C THR A 18 -3.82 1.27 -3.37
N LEU A 19 -3.47 2.48 -3.81
CA LEU A 19 -2.46 3.33 -3.18
C LEU A 19 -3.19 4.55 -2.63
N ALA A 20 -3.08 4.80 -1.33
CA ALA A 20 -3.60 5.97 -0.67
C ALA A 20 -2.46 6.91 -0.25
N HIS A 21 -2.59 8.19 -0.57
CA HIS A 21 -1.67 9.24 -0.14
C HIS A 21 -2.42 10.39 0.54
N LEU A 22 -1.99 10.74 1.74
CA LEU A 22 -2.37 11.96 2.45
C LEU A 22 -1.08 12.67 2.83
N GLY A 23 -0.83 13.81 2.23
CA GLY A 23 0.42 14.54 2.42
C GLY A 23 0.25 16.05 2.47
N TYR A 24 1.39 16.73 2.44
CA TYR A 24 1.45 18.20 2.45
C TYR A 24 1.01 18.79 1.11
N SER A 25 1.35 18.14 0.00
CA SER A 25 0.87 18.50 -1.33
C SER A 25 -0.64 18.27 -1.44
N GLY A 26 -1.39 19.27 -1.91
CA GLY A 26 -2.84 19.15 -2.15
C GLY A 26 -3.76 19.51 -0.99
N ASN A 27 -3.36 20.38 -0.07
CA ASN A 27 -4.20 20.89 1.04
C ASN A 27 -4.76 19.78 1.96
N ARG A 28 -3.99 18.72 2.22
CA ARG A 28 -4.44 17.54 2.99
C ARG A 28 -5.62 16.79 2.35
N ARG A 29 -5.74 16.85 1.02
CA ARG A 29 -6.62 15.94 0.28
C ARG A 29 -6.08 14.51 0.39
N LEU A 30 -6.98 13.55 0.57
CA LEU A 30 -6.68 12.13 0.44
C LEU A 30 -6.83 11.74 -1.03
N ASP A 31 -5.71 11.39 -1.68
CA ASP A 31 -5.69 10.87 -3.03
C ASP A 31 -5.62 9.34 -3.02
N VAL A 32 -6.43 8.69 -3.86
CA VAL A 32 -6.51 7.23 -3.96
C VAL A 32 -6.43 6.82 -5.42
N TRP A 33 -5.52 5.90 -5.72
CA TRP A 33 -5.34 5.30 -7.04
C TRP A 33 -5.56 3.80 -6.99
N LEU A 34 -5.91 3.21 -8.14
CA LEU A 34 -6.09 1.77 -8.32
C LEU A 34 -5.04 1.21 -9.29
N TYR A 35 -4.50 0.06 -8.93
CA TYR A 35 -3.51 -0.70 -9.71
C TYR A 35 -3.96 -2.14 -9.84
N ARG A 36 -3.47 -2.84 -10.88
CA ARG A 36 -3.83 -4.24 -11.12
C ARG A 36 -3.07 -5.18 -10.19
N THR A 37 -1.84 -4.82 -9.82
CA THR A 37 -0.99 -5.66 -8.97
C THR A 37 -0.44 -4.89 -7.78
N GLU A 38 -0.10 -5.62 -6.71
CA GLU A 38 0.57 -5.06 -5.54
C GLU A 38 1.90 -4.42 -5.91
N ALA A 39 2.69 -5.08 -6.78
CA ALA A 39 3.99 -4.61 -7.20
C ALA A 39 3.91 -3.26 -7.93
N GLU A 40 2.93 -3.09 -8.82
CA GLU A 40 2.68 -1.79 -9.49
C GLU A 40 2.32 -0.71 -8.46
N ALA A 41 1.45 -1.01 -7.51
CA ALA A 41 1.04 -0.07 -6.46
C ALA A 41 2.21 0.33 -5.54
N LEU A 42 3.05 -0.63 -5.16
CA LEU A 42 4.24 -0.40 -4.33
C LEU A 42 5.29 0.43 -5.08
N ALA A 43 5.55 0.12 -6.34
CA ALA A 43 6.48 0.89 -7.17
C ALA A 43 6.02 2.34 -7.33
N ALA A 44 4.72 2.54 -7.60
CA ALA A 44 4.13 3.88 -7.68
C ALA A 44 4.18 4.62 -6.34
N GLY A 45 3.87 3.94 -5.23
CA GLY A 45 3.94 4.51 -3.88
C GLY A 45 5.35 4.92 -3.49
N ALA A 46 6.35 4.08 -3.78
CA ALA A 46 7.75 4.41 -3.54
C ALA A 46 8.22 5.59 -4.40
N ARG A 47 7.80 5.65 -5.67
CA ARG A 47 8.10 6.80 -6.53
C ARG A 47 7.50 8.09 -5.96
N LEU A 48 6.25 8.05 -5.54
CA LEU A 48 5.57 9.19 -4.92
C LEU A 48 6.29 9.64 -3.63
N ALA A 49 6.80 8.70 -2.83
CA ALA A 49 7.61 9.04 -1.66
C ALA A 49 8.88 9.83 -2.04
N MET A 50 9.58 9.40 -3.10
CA MET A 50 10.76 10.12 -3.61
C MET A 50 10.40 11.52 -4.10
N GLU A 51 9.32 11.65 -4.87
CA GLU A 51 8.80 12.94 -5.37
C GLU A 51 8.33 13.86 -4.22
N CYS A 52 7.99 13.29 -3.06
CA CYS A 52 7.58 14.00 -1.85
C CYS A 52 8.76 14.32 -0.89
N GLY A 53 10.00 14.34 -1.40
CA GLY A 53 11.18 14.82 -0.66
C GLY A 53 11.96 13.76 0.09
N MET A 54 11.80 12.48 -0.26
CA MET A 54 12.65 11.40 0.29
C MET A 54 13.93 11.17 -0.50
N ASP A 55 14.14 11.89 -1.61
CA ASP A 55 15.29 11.81 -2.50
C ASP A 55 16.61 12.31 -1.87
N ASP A 56 16.54 13.16 -0.84
CA ASP A 56 17.71 13.58 -0.06
C ASP A 56 18.06 12.59 1.07
N ASP A 57 17.15 11.69 1.45
CA ASP A 57 17.43 10.64 2.44
C ASP A 57 18.26 9.52 1.77
N ARG A 58 19.57 9.53 2.02
CA ARG A 58 20.53 8.55 1.46
C ARG A 58 20.10 7.09 1.63
N ARG A 59 19.48 6.74 2.77
CA ARG A 59 19.01 5.38 3.02
C ARG A 59 17.82 5.05 2.12
N THR A 60 16.92 6.00 1.93
CA THR A 60 15.75 5.83 1.08
C THR A 60 16.13 5.72 -0.40
N VAL A 61 17.11 6.50 -0.86
CA VAL A 61 17.69 6.36 -2.20
C VAL A 61 18.22 4.95 -2.45
N GLN A 62 18.97 4.38 -1.49
CA GLN A 62 19.49 3.01 -1.61
C GLN A 62 18.38 1.95 -1.62
N LEU A 63 17.36 2.11 -0.78
CA LEU A 63 16.18 1.22 -0.77
C LEU A 63 15.41 1.30 -2.09
N TYR A 64 15.28 2.51 -2.66
CA TYR A 64 14.62 2.71 -3.94
C TYR A 64 15.40 2.07 -5.09
N ALA A 65 16.72 2.30 -5.15
CA ALA A 65 17.60 1.72 -6.16
C ALA A 65 17.66 0.18 -6.10
N SER A 66 17.47 -0.41 -4.92
CA SER A 66 17.41 -1.87 -4.74
C SER A 66 16.02 -2.47 -4.97
N GLY A 67 15.02 -1.67 -5.33
CA GLY A 67 13.64 -2.14 -5.53
C GLY A 67 12.89 -2.48 -4.24
N ASN A 68 13.43 -2.11 -3.08
CA ASN A 68 12.79 -2.37 -1.78
C ASN A 68 11.73 -1.29 -1.46
N PHE A 69 10.66 -1.29 -2.26
CA PHE A 69 9.62 -0.27 -2.22
C PHE A 69 8.82 -0.25 -0.91
N VAL A 70 8.61 -1.40 -0.29
CA VAL A 70 7.96 -1.48 1.04
C VAL A 70 8.79 -0.73 2.09
N ALA A 71 10.11 -0.88 2.06
CA ALA A 71 11.00 -0.18 2.98
C ALA A 71 11.05 1.34 2.71
N VAL A 72 11.01 1.76 1.43
CA VAL A 72 10.87 3.18 1.06
C VAL A 72 9.60 3.78 1.66
N MET A 73 8.44 3.14 1.45
CA MET A 73 7.16 3.62 1.99
C MET A 73 7.13 3.60 3.52
N SER A 74 7.74 2.60 4.15
CA SER A 74 7.86 2.53 5.61
C SER A 74 8.72 3.67 6.16
N ARG A 75 9.82 4.00 5.47
CA ARG A 75 10.72 5.10 5.84
C ARG A 75 10.03 6.46 5.70
N TYR A 76 9.26 6.67 4.62
CA TYR A 76 8.42 7.86 4.46
C TYR A 76 7.49 8.07 5.67
N GLN A 77 6.76 7.02 6.07
CA GLN A 77 5.83 7.11 7.20
C GLN A 77 6.52 7.44 8.52
N GLN A 78 7.74 6.92 8.73
CA GLN A 78 8.55 7.20 9.92
C GLN A 78 9.02 8.66 9.97
N VAL A 79 9.40 9.23 8.82
CA VAL A 79 9.92 10.61 8.74
C VAL A 79 8.80 11.63 8.86
N MET A 80 7.67 11.40 8.18
CA MET A 80 6.57 12.38 8.12
C MET A 80 5.67 12.36 9.36
N GLY A 81 5.51 11.20 10.02
CA GLY A 81 4.78 11.07 11.28
C GLY A 81 3.26 10.86 11.15
N PRO A 82 2.53 10.88 12.28
CA PRO A 82 1.11 10.55 12.38
C PRO A 82 0.27 11.70 11.82
N GLY A 83 -0.28 11.52 10.62
CA GLY A 83 -1.00 12.57 9.89
C GLY A 83 -0.73 12.54 8.40
N PHE A 84 0.35 11.87 8.02
CA PHE A 84 0.66 11.50 6.65
C PHE A 84 0.26 10.05 6.41
N ILE A 85 -0.23 9.75 5.22
CA ILE A 85 -0.56 8.40 4.80
C ILE A 85 0.19 8.13 3.50
N LEU A 86 0.87 6.99 3.45
CA LEU A 86 1.32 6.38 2.21
C LEU A 86 1.18 4.86 2.36
N ARG A 87 0.11 4.31 1.79
CA ARG A 87 -0.30 2.93 2.03
C ARG A 87 -0.80 2.25 0.78
N VAL A 88 -0.35 1.01 0.58
CA VAL A 88 -0.90 0.08 -0.40
C VAL A 88 -1.78 -0.92 0.34
N GLN A 89 -2.98 -1.16 -0.17
CA GLN A 89 -3.92 -2.14 0.39
C GLN A 89 -4.64 -2.90 -0.72
N PRO A 90 -5.03 -4.17 -0.48
CA PRO A 90 -5.89 -4.87 -1.41
C PRO A 90 -7.25 -4.17 -1.53
N ALA A 91 -7.68 -3.91 -2.77
CA ALA A 91 -9.04 -3.51 -3.07
C ALA A 91 -9.88 -4.79 -3.17
N ILE A 92 -10.55 -5.11 -2.08
CA ILE A 92 -11.42 -6.27 -1.99
C ILE A 92 -12.78 -5.92 -2.58
N ASP A 93 -13.18 -6.66 -3.60
CA ASP A 93 -14.57 -6.66 -4.05
C ASP A 93 -15.40 -7.43 -3.02
N ALA A 94 -16.18 -6.71 -2.21
CA ALA A 94 -17.07 -7.28 -1.20
C ALA A 94 -18.38 -7.81 -1.81
N THR A 95 -18.39 -8.25 -3.07
CA THR A 95 -19.53 -8.97 -3.64
C THR A 95 -19.65 -10.36 -3.00
N ARG A 96 -20.33 -10.35 -1.83
CA ARG A 96 -20.78 -11.44 -0.95
C ARG A 96 -19.99 -11.60 0.35
N GLY A 97 -20.41 -10.82 1.35
CA GLY A 97 -20.69 -11.35 2.69
C GLY A 97 -19.68 -11.03 3.78
N GLN A 98 -20.16 -10.25 4.76
CA GLN A 98 -19.62 -10.04 6.11
C GLN A 98 -18.35 -9.19 6.25
N PHE A 99 -18.57 -7.89 6.42
CA PHE A 99 -17.75 -7.10 7.32
C PHE A 99 -18.11 -7.52 8.76
N ILE A 100 -17.13 -8.00 9.52
CA ILE A 100 -17.26 -8.21 10.96
C ILE A 100 -16.80 -6.90 11.61
N ALA A 101 -17.71 -6.29 12.38
CA ALA A 101 -17.48 -5.09 13.17
C ALA A 101 -16.58 -5.36 14.38
#